data_AF-A0A5S4WSK4-F1
#
_entry.id   AF-A0A5S4WSK4-F1
#
_cell.length_a   1.000
_cell.length_b   1.000
_cell.length_c   1.000
_cell.angle_alpha   90.00
_cell.angle_beta   90.00
_cell.angle_gamma   90.00
#
_symmetry.space_group_name_H-M   'P 1'
#
loop_
_entity.id
_entity.type
_entity.pdbx_description
1 polymer ?
#
loop_
_entity_poly.entity_id
_entity_poly.type
_entity_poly.pdbx_seq_one_letter_code
_entity_poly.pdbx_strand_id
1 'polypeptide(L)'
;MDEVFDTDDDIPFSGYDPDAKAWFASLLFWRPSRLSDEEMQLHFSHWDGRWSEQTNRAAQRLEAKGLDLNENWALCAQYWICPACRRHKNDIFRLSKRGMLLAKLELHHDHMRDCIWPRIRELFGKDWLETRPKSSIMILDYVRELTSRFEVCLICSECNAADGKVKMRFRDEIDSRFSFTAQEIGTFIRPASGKDHEIDYEKARAAWEAERKNFQTRVTLLDELLGHLVHGRLARENQGMASTRIMNGAFDAYSLLMRSFEHGTKNTERAQMIWTLRDEFLARSTRRDSATLAPVDQARRPAVAPTDDEYAAYVDPVSSKRWLAISSDWACPICGRSKRQLMRKSKSGKWSGGIRSIYECTLERDDLTIANRQRLFPDFRNDIFVRDISQINVCADCAGISSALMKDQSIRDPYLSSGDRRASIVSSQPHSTHEIDFEAARKRAIANESYAAASAAFHAFRERVRDFAGRFERGRCWGNTEKELFDEFADDLRVFHGIEYPAEAIDLVQWLLTQASGRDGDDVSTTKPGN
;
A
#
# COMPACT_ATOMS: atom_id res chain seq x y z
N MET A 1 -16.32 -56.42 -12.00
CA MET A 1 -15.10 -56.06 -12.76
C MET A 1 -15.29 -54.60 -13.15
N ASP A 2 -15.30 -53.61 -12.26
CA ASP A 2 -14.53 -53.36 -11.03
C ASP A 2 -13.02 -53.37 -11.28
N GLU A 3 -12.56 -52.36 -12.02
CA GLU A 3 -11.18 -51.91 -12.02
C GLU A 3 -11.14 -50.50 -11.40
N VAL A 4 -10.91 -50.51 -10.09
CA VAL A 4 -9.98 -49.68 -9.32
C VAL A 4 -9.65 -48.32 -9.97
N PHE A 5 -10.49 -47.33 -9.65
CA PHE A 5 -10.01 -45.96 -9.48
C PHE A 5 -9.29 -45.92 -8.13
N ASP A 6 -7.97 -45.91 -8.16
CA ASP A 6 -7.13 -45.66 -6.99
C ASP A 6 -7.17 -44.15 -6.69
N THR A 7 -8.21 -43.73 -5.97
CA THR A 7 -8.32 -42.39 -5.39
C THR A 7 -7.55 -42.38 -4.06
N ASP A 8 -6.23 -42.26 -4.13
CA ASP A 8 -5.35 -42.09 -2.97
C ASP A 8 -5.07 -40.59 -2.67
N ASP A 9 -5.96 -39.71 -3.10
CA ASP A 9 -5.95 -38.25 -2.82
C ASP A 9 -7.16 -37.77 -2.00
N ASP A 10 -8.02 -38.69 -1.54
CA ASP A 10 -8.96 -38.39 -0.46
C ASP A 10 -8.16 -38.39 0.84
N ILE A 11 -7.43 -37.29 1.13
CA ILE A 11 -7.00 -37.03 2.50
C ILE A 11 -8.29 -36.95 3.32
N PRO A 12 -8.61 -37.96 4.14
CA PRO A 12 -9.86 -37.96 4.86
C PRO A 12 -9.80 -36.75 5.79
N PHE A 13 -10.93 -36.10 6.04
CA PHE A 13 -11.13 -35.35 7.28
C PHE A 13 -11.09 -36.35 8.45
N SER A 14 -9.98 -37.08 8.62
CA SER A 14 -9.74 -37.95 9.77
C SER A 14 -9.58 -37.03 10.97
N GLY A 15 -10.22 -37.40 12.09
CA GLY A 15 -10.06 -36.69 13.34
C GLY A 15 -8.58 -36.50 13.68
N TYR A 16 -8.29 -35.45 14.45
CA TYR A 16 -6.95 -35.18 14.96
C TYR A 16 -6.37 -36.43 15.65
N ASP A 17 -5.32 -37.00 15.07
CA ASP A 17 -4.53 -38.08 15.66
C ASP A 17 -3.20 -37.49 16.17
N PRO A 18 -2.99 -37.40 17.50
CA PRO A 18 -1.77 -36.85 18.06
C PRO A 18 -0.52 -37.69 17.75
N ASP A 19 -0.68 -38.96 17.33
CA ASP A 19 0.41 -39.87 17.00
C ASP A 19 0.73 -39.90 15.49
N ALA A 20 0.00 -39.13 14.67
CA ALA A 20 0.23 -39.07 13.24
C ALA A 20 1.60 -38.44 12.90
N LYS A 21 2.27 -39.01 11.89
CA LYS A 21 3.56 -38.51 11.38
C LYS A 21 3.45 -37.13 10.72
N ALA A 22 2.25 -36.76 10.28
CA ALA A 22 1.91 -35.47 9.70
C ALA A 22 0.43 -35.17 9.97
N TRP A 23 0.09 -33.88 10.07
CA TRP A 23 -1.28 -33.40 10.16
C TRP A 23 -1.39 -32.13 9.32
N PHE A 24 -2.61 -31.80 8.90
CA PHE A 24 -2.90 -30.60 8.13
C PHE A 24 -4.07 -29.84 8.74
N ALA A 25 -4.18 -28.56 8.41
CA ALA A 25 -5.30 -27.72 8.76
C ALA A 25 -5.66 -26.84 7.55
N SER A 26 -6.95 -26.70 7.27
CA SER A 26 -7.44 -25.89 6.15
C SER A 26 -7.74 -24.46 6.62
N LEU A 27 -7.23 -23.48 5.89
CA LEU A 27 -7.51 -22.06 6.11
C LEU A 27 -8.47 -21.54 5.04
N LEU A 28 -9.56 -20.90 5.47
CA LEU A 28 -10.56 -20.30 4.59
C LEU A 28 -10.45 -18.77 4.61
N PHE A 29 -10.33 -18.16 3.43
CA PHE A 29 -10.25 -16.71 3.26
C PHE A 29 -11.41 -16.23 2.37
N TRP A 30 -12.40 -15.59 2.97
CA TRP A 30 -13.50 -14.97 2.23
C TRP A 30 -13.03 -13.77 1.42
N ARG A 31 -13.52 -13.60 0.18
CA ARG A 31 -13.19 -12.45 -0.67
C ARG A 31 -14.20 -11.31 -0.48
N PRO A 32 -13.88 -10.22 0.26
CA PRO A 32 -14.85 -9.17 0.56
C PRO A 32 -15.45 -8.55 -0.69
N SER A 33 -14.69 -8.44 -1.79
CA SER A 33 -15.18 -7.89 -3.06
C SER A 33 -16.31 -8.70 -3.71
N ARG A 34 -16.47 -9.98 -3.34
CA ARG A 34 -17.44 -10.92 -3.95
C ARG A 34 -18.65 -11.22 -3.06
N LEU A 35 -18.66 -10.76 -1.81
CA LEU A 35 -19.73 -11.01 -0.86
C LEU A 35 -20.91 -10.03 -1.00
N SER A 36 -22.13 -10.40 -0.65
CA SER A 36 -23.22 -9.44 -0.39
C SER A 36 -22.96 -8.63 0.89
N ASP A 37 -23.77 -7.61 1.17
CA ASP A 37 -23.63 -6.87 2.44
C ASP A 37 -24.07 -7.76 3.64
N GLU A 38 -25.03 -8.66 3.45
CA GLU A 38 -25.43 -9.67 4.45
C GLU A 38 -24.30 -10.69 4.72
N GLU A 39 -23.62 -11.16 3.67
CA GLU A 39 -22.47 -12.06 3.81
C GLU A 39 -21.27 -11.34 4.45
N MET A 40 -21.04 -10.07 4.12
CA MET A 40 -20.05 -9.25 4.82
C MET A 40 -20.37 -9.17 6.32
N GLN A 41 -21.64 -8.94 6.67
CA GLN A 41 -22.10 -8.89 8.06
C GLN A 41 -21.92 -10.22 8.79
N LEU A 42 -22.13 -11.36 8.12
CA LEU A 42 -21.94 -12.68 8.69
C LEU A 42 -20.46 -12.99 8.95
N HIS A 43 -19.62 -12.83 7.93
CA HIS A 43 -18.22 -13.28 7.98
C HIS A 43 -17.26 -12.29 8.64
N PHE A 44 -17.63 -11.01 8.69
CA PHE A 44 -16.82 -9.95 9.29
C PHE A 44 -17.53 -9.26 10.47
N SER A 45 -18.42 -9.96 11.17
CA SER A 45 -19.29 -9.45 12.24
C SER A 45 -18.59 -8.66 13.36
N HIS A 46 -17.30 -8.88 13.59
CA HIS A 46 -16.51 -8.14 14.57
C HIS A 46 -16.09 -6.73 14.11
N TRP A 47 -16.12 -6.46 12.80
CA TRP A 47 -15.69 -5.19 12.21
C TRP A 47 -16.87 -4.31 11.82
N ASP A 48 -16.60 -3.02 11.59
CA ASP A 48 -17.63 -2.06 11.22
C ASP A 48 -17.39 -1.55 9.79
N GLY A 49 -18.41 -1.02 9.15
CA GLY A 49 -18.33 -0.54 7.77
C GLY A 49 -19.71 -0.12 7.28
N ARG A 50 -19.77 0.40 6.05
CA ARG A 50 -21.06 0.81 5.44
C ARG A 50 -22.10 -0.31 5.35
N TRP A 51 -21.65 -1.57 5.30
CA TRP A 51 -22.50 -2.76 5.24
C TRP A 51 -22.97 -3.22 6.63
N SER A 52 -22.37 -2.71 7.71
CA SER A 52 -22.62 -3.23 9.04
C SER A 52 -23.99 -2.82 9.57
N GLU A 53 -24.60 -3.68 10.37
CA GLU A 53 -25.86 -3.39 11.04
C GLU A 53 -25.74 -2.18 11.99
N GLN A 54 -24.62 -2.05 12.70
CA GLN A 54 -24.37 -0.93 13.61
C GLN A 54 -24.35 0.42 12.87
N THR A 55 -23.63 0.51 11.75
CA THR A 55 -23.57 1.73 10.94
C THR A 55 -24.95 2.04 10.32
N ASN A 56 -25.64 1.03 9.79
CA ASN A 56 -26.96 1.20 9.18
C ASN A 56 -28.00 1.68 10.19
N ARG A 57 -28.04 1.09 11.40
CA ARG A 57 -28.92 1.55 12.50
C ARG A 57 -28.60 2.99 12.92
N ALA A 58 -27.32 3.36 13.00
CA ALA A 58 -26.92 4.72 13.33
C ALA A 58 -27.30 5.73 12.24
N ALA A 59 -27.15 5.37 10.97
CA ALA A 59 -27.56 6.19 9.83
C ALA A 59 -29.08 6.46 9.85
N GLN A 60 -29.89 5.42 10.12
CA GLN A 60 -31.35 5.55 10.26
C GLN A 60 -31.72 6.41 11.47
N ARG A 61 -31.17 6.12 12.65
CA ARG A 61 -31.44 6.85 13.90
C ARG A 61 -31.15 8.35 13.79
N LEU A 62 -30.13 8.72 13.03
CA LEU A 62 -29.71 10.11 12.85
C LEU A 62 -30.19 10.72 11.52
N GLU A 63 -31.03 10.02 10.76
CA GLU A 63 -31.54 10.49 9.45
C GLU A 63 -30.42 10.98 8.51
N ALA A 64 -29.33 10.23 8.45
CA ALA A 64 -28.16 10.62 7.67
C ALA A 64 -28.45 10.57 6.16
N LYS A 65 -27.99 11.60 5.43
CA LYS A 65 -28.11 11.69 3.97
C LYS A 65 -27.03 10.93 3.20
N GLY A 66 -26.03 10.41 3.90
CA GLY A 66 -24.86 9.76 3.34
C GLY A 66 -23.83 9.45 4.42
N LEU A 67 -22.70 8.87 4.01
CA LEU A 67 -21.75 8.20 4.88
C LEU A 67 -20.32 8.72 4.68
N ASP A 68 -19.62 8.89 5.80
CA ASP A 68 -18.24 9.37 5.87
C ASP A 68 -17.44 8.50 6.87
N LEU A 69 -16.96 7.35 6.40
CA LEU A 69 -16.24 6.33 7.18
C LEU A 69 -14.80 6.21 6.72
N ASN A 70 -13.84 6.23 7.66
CA ASN A 70 -12.42 6.05 7.34
C ASN A 70 -11.91 4.62 7.62
N GLU A 71 -10.68 4.34 7.20
CA GLU A 71 -10.09 3.00 7.33
C GLU A 71 -9.94 2.56 8.79
N ASN A 72 -9.58 3.48 9.68
CA ASN A 72 -9.44 3.20 11.10
C ASN A 72 -10.76 2.79 11.73
N TRP A 73 -11.87 3.40 11.29
CA TRP A 73 -13.20 2.95 11.70
C TRP A 73 -13.48 1.52 11.24
N ALA A 74 -13.16 1.22 9.98
CA ALA A 74 -13.46 -0.08 9.40
C ALA A 74 -12.62 -1.22 10.00
N LEU A 75 -11.32 -0.97 10.19
CA LEU A 75 -10.34 -1.91 10.75
C LEU A 75 -10.27 -1.87 12.27
N CYS A 76 -11.30 -1.35 12.92
CA CYS A 76 -11.42 -1.36 14.38
C CYS A 76 -12.71 -2.05 14.79
N ALA A 77 -12.61 -2.95 15.77
CA ALA A 77 -13.72 -3.79 16.20
C ALA A 77 -14.94 -2.97 16.63
N GLN A 78 -16.15 -3.49 16.42
CA GLN A 78 -17.40 -2.78 16.74
C GLN A 78 -17.51 -2.38 18.22
N TYR A 79 -16.95 -3.20 19.11
CA TYR A 79 -16.96 -3.00 20.57
C TYR A 79 -15.81 -2.11 21.08
N TRP A 80 -15.02 -1.50 20.19
CA TRP A 80 -13.92 -0.63 20.61
C TRP A 80 -14.41 0.56 21.45
N ILE A 81 -13.59 0.91 22.44
CA ILE A 81 -13.82 1.99 23.39
C ILE A 81 -12.67 2.99 23.27
N CYS A 82 -12.98 4.27 23.14
CA CYS A 82 -11.97 5.31 23.07
C CYS A 82 -11.17 5.38 24.39
N PRO A 83 -9.83 5.25 24.36
CA PRO A 83 -9.03 5.28 25.59
C PRO A 83 -9.05 6.66 26.27
N ALA A 84 -9.36 7.73 25.53
CA ALA A 84 -9.48 9.08 26.08
C ALA A 84 -10.88 9.37 26.66
N CYS A 85 -11.93 9.31 25.85
CA CYS A 85 -13.28 9.72 26.28
C CYS A 85 -14.16 8.57 26.77
N ARG A 86 -13.69 7.32 26.71
CA ARG A 86 -14.40 6.10 27.14
C ARG A 86 -15.73 5.83 26.43
N ARG A 87 -16.07 6.58 25.38
CA ARG A 87 -17.22 6.32 24.50
C ARG A 87 -17.01 5.05 23.68
N HIS A 88 -18.06 4.27 23.49
CA HIS A 88 -18.08 3.18 22.51
C HIS A 88 -18.21 3.75 21.09
N LYS A 89 -17.87 2.96 20.05
CA LYS A 89 -18.09 3.36 18.65
C LYS A 89 -19.51 3.87 18.41
N ASN A 90 -20.52 3.18 18.92
CA ASN A 90 -21.92 3.57 18.72
C ASN A 90 -22.28 4.97 19.28
N ASP A 91 -21.54 5.47 20.28
CA ASP A 91 -21.72 6.80 20.87
C ASP A 91 -20.98 7.92 20.11
N ILE A 92 -20.08 7.55 19.20
CA ILE A 92 -19.25 8.48 18.43
C ILE A 92 -19.97 8.94 17.16
N PHE A 93 -20.87 8.13 16.61
CA PHE A 93 -21.68 8.50 15.45
C PHE A 93 -22.36 9.85 15.64
N ARG A 94 -22.19 10.72 14.65
CA ARG A 94 -22.83 12.03 14.61
C ARG A 94 -22.99 12.52 13.19
N LEU A 95 -23.82 13.54 13.02
CA LEU A 95 -23.95 14.21 11.74
C LEU A 95 -22.86 15.27 11.55
N SER A 96 -22.32 15.35 10.34
CA SER A 96 -21.63 16.54 9.86
C SER A 96 -22.61 17.69 9.62
N LYS A 97 -22.09 18.90 9.41
CA LYS A 97 -22.89 20.07 8.99
C LYS A 97 -23.67 19.85 7.68
N ARG A 98 -23.27 18.87 6.86
CA ARG A 98 -23.92 18.50 5.60
C ARG A 98 -24.92 17.34 5.75
N GLY A 99 -25.15 16.86 6.97
CA GLY A 99 -26.05 15.72 7.23
C GLY A 99 -25.47 14.35 6.88
N MET A 100 -24.15 14.24 6.65
CA MET A 100 -23.48 12.93 6.50
C MET A 100 -23.19 12.33 7.88
N LEU A 101 -23.39 11.02 8.03
CA LEU A 101 -22.96 10.26 9.21
C LEU A 101 -21.43 10.19 9.26
N LEU A 102 -20.84 10.72 10.32
CA LEU A 102 -19.41 10.66 10.57
C LEU A 102 -19.09 9.43 11.44
N ALA A 103 -18.20 8.58 10.93
CA ALA A 103 -17.65 7.44 11.64
C ALA A 103 -16.14 7.39 11.39
N LYS A 104 -15.38 8.13 12.19
CA LYS A 104 -13.94 8.35 11.97
C LYS A 104 -13.16 8.16 13.26
N LEU A 105 -12.15 7.30 13.21
CA LEU A 105 -11.15 7.15 14.26
C LEU A 105 -9.80 7.68 13.75
N GLU A 106 -8.99 8.24 14.64
CA GLU A 106 -7.73 8.86 14.30
C GLU A 106 -6.58 8.16 15.03
N LEU A 107 -5.47 7.94 14.33
CA LEU A 107 -4.22 7.54 14.95
C LEU A 107 -3.61 8.79 15.56
N HIS A 108 -3.65 8.88 16.88
CA HIS A 108 -3.10 9.98 17.64
C HIS A 108 -1.70 9.63 18.10
N HIS A 109 -0.74 10.49 17.77
CA HIS A 109 0.67 10.26 18.07
C HIS A 109 1.32 11.52 18.62
N ASP A 110 2.46 11.32 19.27
CA ASP A 110 3.27 12.45 19.71
C ASP A 110 3.89 13.16 18.51
N HIS A 111 3.61 14.45 18.33
CA HIS A 111 4.16 15.24 17.22
C HIS A 111 5.69 15.38 17.28
N MET A 112 6.34 15.07 18.42
CA MET A 112 7.80 14.88 18.47
C MET A 112 8.30 13.85 17.45
N ARG A 113 7.49 12.81 17.15
CA ARG A 113 7.81 11.79 16.14
C ARG A 113 8.01 12.36 14.74
N ASP A 114 7.26 13.40 14.42
CA ASP A 114 7.26 14.06 13.10
C ASP A 114 8.41 15.08 12.97
N CYS A 115 9.04 15.44 14.09
CA CYS A 115 10.07 16.50 14.13
C CYS A 115 11.46 16.03 13.71
N ILE A 116 11.72 14.72 13.70
CA ILE A 116 13.05 14.17 13.44
C ILE A 116 13.60 14.62 12.10
N TRP A 117 12.83 14.42 11.03
CA TRP A 117 13.27 14.78 9.67
C TRP A 117 13.46 16.28 9.46
N PRO A 118 12.50 17.15 9.84
CA PRO A 118 12.70 18.60 9.84
C PRO A 118 13.92 19.03 10.66
N ARG A 119 14.09 18.48 11.87
CA ARG A 119 15.16 18.90 12.79
C ARG A 119 16.54 18.49 12.31
N ILE A 120 16.71 17.30 11.74
CA ILE A 120 17.98 16.90 11.12
C ILE A 120 18.34 17.83 9.97
N ARG A 121 17.37 18.17 9.11
CA ARG A 121 17.61 19.09 7.98
C ARG A 121 17.98 20.50 8.45
N GLU A 122 17.38 20.95 9.55
CA GLU A 122 17.71 22.23 10.17
C GLU A 122 19.13 22.23 10.74
N LEU A 123 19.50 21.19 11.48
CA LEU A 123 20.80 21.10 12.16
C LEU A 123 21.97 20.79 11.21
N PHE A 124 21.74 20.00 10.16
CA PHE A 124 22.82 19.41 9.34
C PHE A 124 22.65 19.61 7.83
N GLY A 125 21.61 20.33 7.39
CA GLY A 125 21.36 20.60 5.97
C GLY A 125 20.62 19.48 5.24
N LYS A 126 20.26 19.74 3.97
CA LYS A 126 19.45 18.81 3.16
C LYS A 126 20.24 17.58 2.68
N ASP A 127 21.56 17.72 2.56
CA ASP A 127 22.45 16.71 1.97
C ASP A 127 23.01 15.73 3.02
N TRP A 128 22.55 15.83 4.27
CA TRP A 128 23.00 14.97 5.37
C TRP A 128 22.83 13.47 5.04
N LEU A 129 21.84 13.11 4.21
CA LEU A 129 21.63 11.74 3.76
C LEU A 129 22.83 11.21 2.97
N GLU A 130 23.59 12.04 2.30
CA GLU A 130 24.76 11.64 1.52
C GLU A 130 26.01 11.48 2.40
N THR A 131 26.10 12.26 3.48
CA THR A 131 27.25 12.28 4.39
C THR A 131 27.12 11.37 5.61
N ARG A 132 25.94 10.77 5.82
CA ARG A 132 25.67 9.93 7.00
C ARG A 132 26.40 8.58 6.99
N PRO A 133 26.72 8.02 8.16
CA PRO A 133 27.03 6.60 8.31
C PRO A 133 25.87 5.71 7.83
N LYS A 134 26.17 4.56 7.19
CA LYS A 134 25.16 3.64 6.65
C LYS A 134 24.14 3.15 7.69
N SER A 135 24.57 2.93 8.93
CA SER A 135 23.72 2.45 10.03
C SER A 135 22.76 3.51 10.57
N SER A 136 22.93 4.80 10.23
CA SER A 136 22.18 5.89 10.86
C SER A 136 20.67 5.80 10.62
N ILE A 137 20.20 5.26 9.49
CA ILE A 137 18.75 5.13 9.25
C ILE A 137 18.08 4.19 10.25
N MET A 138 18.71 3.05 10.55
CA MET A 138 18.13 2.09 11.49
C MET A 138 18.02 2.65 12.91
N ILE A 139 18.90 3.60 13.27
CA ILE A 139 18.93 4.22 14.59
C ILE A 139 17.86 5.31 14.73
N LEU A 140 17.43 5.93 13.62
CA LEU A 140 16.41 6.99 13.65
C LEU A 140 15.10 6.54 14.28
N ASP A 141 14.67 5.31 14.03
CA ASP A 141 13.44 4.80 14.63
C ASP A 141 13.59 4.64 16.14
N TYR A 142 14.76 4.24 16.65
CA TYR A 142 15.03 4.24 18.10
C TYR A 142 15.07 5.65 18.68
N VAL A 143 15.67 6.62 17.98
CA VAL A 143 15.64 8.03 18.40
C VAL A 143 14.19 8.52 18.48
N ARG A 144 13.34 8.13 17.52
CA ARG A 144 11.91 8.42 17.53
C ARG A 144 11.25 7.87 18.78
N GLU A 145 11.42 6.58 19.07
CA GLU A 145 10.78 5.96 20.23
C GLU A 145 11.28 6.55 21.56
N LEU A 146 12.59 6.80 21.70
CA LEU A 146 13.19 7.35 22.93
C LEU A 146 12.75 8.79 23.24
N THR A 147 12.48 9.59 22.21
CA THR A 147 12.12 11.00 22.37
C THR A 147 10.62 11.24 22.39
N SER A 148 9.83 10.25 21.95
CA SER A 148 8.37 10.28 22.05
C SER A 148 7.92 10.14 23.49
N ARG A 149 6.85 10.82 23.86
CA ARG A 149 6.21 10.72 25.17
C ARG A 149 5.26 9.52 25.27
N PHE A 150 4.63 9.14 24.16
CA PHE A 150 3.71 8.02 24.10
C PHE A 150 3.69 7.40 22.69
N GLU A 151 3.33 6.13 22.64
CA GLU A 151 3.14 5.39 21.39
C GLU A 151 1.87 5.84 20.65
N VAL A 152 1.80 5.54 19.35
CA VAL A 152 0.60 5.81 18.55
C VAL A 152 -0.62 5.13 19.19
N CYS A 153 -1.67 5.91 19.42
CA CYS A 153 -2.89 5.46 20.08
C CYS A 153 -4.10 5.77 19.21
N LEU A 154 -4.94 4.76 18.95
CA LEU A 154 -6.20 4.99 18.25
C LEU A 154 -7.18 5.73 19.19
N ILE A 155 -7.73 6.86 18.76
CA ILE A 155 -8.76 7.64 19.49
C ILE A 155 -9.89 8.08 18.56
N CYS A 156 -10.98 8.59 19.11
CA CYS A 156 -12.05 9.14 18.28
C CYS A 156 -11.69 10.52 17.73
N SER A 157 -12.31 10.88 16.61
CA SER A 157 -12.05 12.17 15.94
C SER A 157 -12.26 13.39 16.82
N GLU A 158 -13.20 13.33 17.78
CA GLU A 158 -13.47 14.46 18.69
C GLU A 158 -12.37 14.62 19.74
N CYS A 159 -11.78 13.52 20.23
CA CYS A 159 -10.62 13.59 21.13
C CYS A 159 -9.41 14.16 20.40
N ASN A 160 -9.16 13.71 19.16
CA ASN A 160 -8.09 14.24 18.32
C ASN A 160 -8.29 15.74 18.03
N ALA A 161 -9.53 16.14 17.74
CA ALA A 161 -9.87 17.54 17.55
C ALA A 161 -9.72 18.38 18.83
N ALA A 162 -9.93 17.79 20.02
CA ALA A 162 -9.75 18.49 21.28
C ALA A 162 -8.29 18.88 21.53
N ASP A 163 -7.34 17.96 21.28
CA ASP A 163 -5.89 18.25 21.31
C ASP A 163 -5.56 19.45 20.40
N GLY A 164 -5.97 19.38 19.13
CA GLY A 164 -5.74 20.45 18.16
C GLY A 164 -6.37 21.80 18.56
N LYS A 165 -7.60 21.79 19.12
CA LYS A 165 -8.29 23.00 19.60
C LYS A 165 -7.56 23.65 20.78
N VAL A 166 -7.06 22.86 21.74
CA VAL A 166 -6.26 23.37 22.86
C VAL A 166 -4.96 24.00 22.37
N LYS A 167 -4.22 23.31 21.50
CA LYS A 167 -2.96 23.82 20.93
C LYS A 167 -3.17 25.11 20.15
N MET A 168 -4.27 25.21 19.39
CA MET A 168 -4.61 26.43 18.68
C MET A 168 -4.96 27.59 19.64
N ARG A 169 -5.66 27.30 20.74
CA ARG A 169 -6.05 28.31 21.75
C ARG A 169 -4.85 28.88 22.52
N PHE A 170 -3.85 28.05 22.80
CA PHE A 170 -2.64 28.40 23.54
C PHE A 170 -1.38 28.32 22.69
N ARG A 171 -1.49 28.70 21.40
CA ARG A 171 -0.41 28.56 20.41
C ARG A 171 0.89 29.27 20.75
N ASP A 172 0.84 30.29 21.61
CA ASP A 172 1.99 31.06 22.05
C ASP A 172 2.65 30.46 23.32
N GLU A 173 1.98 29.52 23.98
CA GLU A 173 2.44 28.87 25.22
C GLU A 173 2.81 27.40 25.01
N ILE A 174 2.05 26.68 24.19
CA ILE A 174 2.22 25.26 23.91
C ILE A 174 3.00 25.10 22.61
N ASP A 175 4.15 24.44 22.70
CA ASP A 175 4.96 24.14 21.53
C ASP A 175 4.18 23.29 20.53
N SER A 176 4.24 23.66 19.25
CA SER A 176 3.58 22.93 18.15
C SER A 176 3.93 21.45 18.07
N ARG A 177 5.07 21.02 18.63
CA ARG A 177 5.56 19.65 18.68
C ARG A 177 5.01 18.83 19.86
N PHE A 178 4.35 19.47 20.81
CA PHE A 178 3.71 18.78 21.93
C PHE A 178 2.37 18.15 21.51
N SER A 179 2.04 17.00 22.11
CA SER A 179 0.72 16.38 22.04
C SER A 179 0.30 15.91 23.44
N PHE A 180 -0.96 16.07 23.79
CA PHE A 180 -1.53 15.47 24.99
C PHE A 180 -1.72 13.97 24.79
N THR A 181 -1.43 13.14 25.78
CA THR A 181 -1.76 11.71 25.76
C THR A 181 -3.28 11.51 25.75
N ALA A 182 -3.75 10.32 25.34
CA ALA A 182 -5.18 9.99 25.42
C ALA A 182 -5.74 10.17 26.84
N GLN A 183 -4.98 9.78 27.87
CA GLN A 183 -5.40 9.91 29.27
C GLN A 183 -5.58 11.37 29.68
N GLU A 184 -4.63 12.25 29.33
CA GLU A 184 -4.74 13.68 29.62
C GLU A 184 -5.90 14.34 28.88
N ILE A 185 -6.10 13.99 27.60
CA ILE A 185 -7.26 14.46 26.84
C ILE A 185 -8.54 14.14 27.62
N GLY A 186 -8.65 12.92 28.15
CA GLY A 186 -9.76 12.50 29.01
C GLY A 186 -9.99 13.37 30.26
N THR A 187 -8.96 14.04 30.80
CA THR A 187 -9.08 14.86 32.01
C THR A 187 -9.71 16.24 31.78
N PHE A 188 -9.58 16.77 30.56
CA PHE A 188 -10.02 18.13 30.21
C PHE A 188 -11.17 18.17 29.21
N ILE A 189 -11.70 17.03 28.76
CA ILE A 189 -12.91 16.97 27.94
C ILE A 189 -14.13 16.60 28.75
N ARG A 190 -15.32 17.04 28.31
CA ARG A 190 -16.60 16.46 28.72
C ARG A 190 -17.24 15.74 27.53
N PRO A 191 -17.24 14.40 27.53
CA PRO A 191 -17.83 13.62 26.45
C PRO A 191 -19.34 13.75 26.40
N ALA A 192 -19.90 13.88 25.19
CA ALA A 192 -21.32 13.79 24.92
C ALA A 192 -21.55 12.88 23.72
N SER A 193 -22.60 12.05 23.78
CA SER A 193 -22.97 11.19 22.64
C SER A 193 -23.44 12.05 21.46
N GLY A 194 -22.99 11.71 20.26
CA GLY A 194 -23.39 12.38 19.02
C GLY A 194 -22.95 13.85 18.84
N LYS A 195 -22.07 14.37 19.71
CA LYS A 195 -21.59 15.76 19.67
C LYS A 195 -20.07 15.85 19.85
N ASP A 196 -19.52 16.99 19.46
CA ASP A 196 -18.14 17.37 19.79
C ASP A 196 -17.97 17.46 21.32
N HIS A 197 -16.76 17.22 21.80
CA HIS A 197 -16.41 17.40 23.21
C HIS A 197 -16.43 18.87 23.62
N GLU A 198 -16.97 19.16 24.82
CA GLU A 198 -16.67 20.40 25.51
C GLU A 198 -15.27 20.33 26.12
N ILE A 199 -14.53 21.43 26.08
CA ILE A 199 -13.12 21.48 26.49
C ILE A 199 -12.99 22.43 27.69
N ASP A 200 -12.40 21.93 28.76
CA ASP A 200 -11.94 22.69 29.92
C ASP A 200 -10.49 23.17 29.65
N TYR A 201 -10.37 24.36 29.08
CA TYR A 201 -9.09 24.91 28.66
C TYR A 201 -8.12 25.17 29.82
N GLU A 202 -8.63 25.46 31.02
CA GLU A 202 -7.77 25.66 32.20
C GLU A 202 -7.14 24.35 32.65
N LYS A 203 -7.90 23.26 32.67
CA LYS A 203 -7.32 21.92 32.93
C LYS A 203 -6.31 21.51 31.87
N ALA A 204 -6.60 21.78 30.60
CA ALA A 204 -5.67 21.45 29.52
C ALA A 204 -4.36 22.24 29.65
N ARG A 205 -4.44 23.53 30.00
CA ARG A 205 -3.28 24.37 30.27
C ARG A 205 -2.49 23.88 31.49
N ALA A 206 -3.17 23.49 32.57
CA ALA A 206 -2.52 22.93 33.75
C ALA A 206 -1.79 21.61 33.45
N ALA A 207 -2.37 20.75 32.61
CA ALA A 207 -1.71 19.52 32.14
C ALA A 207 -0.45 19.82 31.31
N TRP A 208 -0.49 20.84 30.43
CA TRP A 208 0.70 21.30 29.71
C TRP A 208 1.78 21.79 30.66
N GLU A 209 1.45 22.67 31.60
CA GLU A 209 2.45 23.25 32.50
C GLU A 209 3.11 22.17 33.38
N ALA A 210 2.36 21.15 33.79
CA ALA A 210 2.90 19.99 34.51
C ALA A 210 3.94 19.20 33.69
N GLU A 211 3.77 19.11 32.36
CA GLU A 211 4.66 18.36 31.46
C GLU A 211 5.72 19.22 30.76
N ARG A 212 5.62 20.54 30.84
CA ARG A 212 6.48 21.49 30.12
C ARG A 212 7.97 21.22 30.31
N LYS A 213 8.39 20.93 31.55
CA LYS A 213 9.80 20.61 31.85
C LYS A 213 10.23 19.29 31.20
N ASN A 214 9.39 18.26 31.27
CA ASN A 214 9.66 16.95 30.68
C ASN A 214 9.70 17.00 29.15
N PHE A 215 8.85 17.84 28.55
CA PHE A 215 8.87 18.13 27.12
C PHE A 215 10.18 18.80 26.71
N GLN A 216 10.63 19.83 27.43
CA GLN A 216 11.90 20.50 27.14
C GLN A 216 13.09 19.53 27.22
N THR A 217 13.11 18.63 28.22
CA THR A 217 14.13 17.59 28.33
C THR A 217 14.15 16.67 27.09
N ARG A 218 12.98 16.30 26.56
CA ARG A 218 12.89 15.47 25.33
C ARG A 218 13.39 16.20 24.09
N VAL A 219 13.12 17.50 23.98
CA VAL A 219 13.66 18.31 22.89
C VAL A 219 15.20 18.36 22.95
N THR A 220 15.77 18.57 24.14
CA THR A 220 17.23 18.53 24.31
C THR A 220 17.79 17.15 23.98
N LEU A 221 17.17 16.08 24.48
CA LEU A 221 17.59 14.71 24.19
C LEU A 221 17.54 14.40 22.68
N LEU A 222 16.51 14.89 21.98
CA LEU A 222 16.41 14.74 20.53
C LEU A 222 17.63 15.37 19.84
N ASP A 223 17.96 16.62 20.17
CA ASP A 223 19.10 17.32 19.55
C ASP A 223 20.44 16.61 19.84
N GLU A 224 20.63 16.13 21.07
CA GLU A 224 21.82 15.36 21.45
C GLU A 224 21.92 14.05 20.66
N LEU A 225 20.84 13.25 20.62
CA LEU A 225 20.82 11.98 19.90
C LEU A 225 21.04 12.16 18.40
N LEU A 226 20.44 13.19 17.78
CA LEU A 226 20.68 13.53 16.39
C LEU A 226 22.13 13.95 16.14
N GLY A 227 22.72 14.71 17.06
CA GLY A 227 24.15 15.01 17.07
C GLY A 227 25.01 13.75 17.08
N HIS A 228 24.77 12.84 18.01
CA HIS A 228 25.52 11.58 18.09
C HIS A 228 25.31 10.69 16.85
N LEU A 229 24.11 10.69 16.28
CA LEU A 229 23.75 9.93 15.09
C LEU A 229 24.54 10.37 13.85
N VAL A 230 24.58 11.67 13.57
CA VAL A 230 25.23 12.24 12.39
C VAL A 230 26.75 12.08 12.47
N HIS A 231 27.32 12.20 13.67
CA HIS A 231 28.75 11.98 13.91
C HIS A 231 29.13 10.48 14.04
N GLY A 232 28.19 9.56 13.80
CA GLY A 232 28.46 8.11 13.83
C GLY A 232 28.75 7.53 15.21
N ARG A 233 28.54 8.28 16.29
CA ARG A 233 28.80 7.82 17.67
C ARG A 233 27.80 6.77 18.14
N LEU A 234 26.63 6.68 17.48
CA LEU A 234 25.63 5.63 17.71
C LEU A 234 25.72 4.49 16.67
N ALA A 235 26.69 4.51 15.75
CA ALA A 235 26.80 3.49 14.72
C ALA A 235 26.96 2.09 15.33
N ARG A 236 26.20 1.13 14.81
CA ARG A 236 26.25 -0.28 15.24
C ARG A 236 26.81 -1.13 14.13
N GLU A 237 27.70 -2.05 14.48
CA GLU A 237 28.10 -3.13 13.60
C GLU A 237 27.04 -4.22 13.61
N ASN A 238 26.43 -4.48 12.45
CA ASN A 238 25.33 -5.44 12.31
C ASN A 238 25.81 -6.80 11.79
N GLN A 239 27.11 -7.09 11.83
CA GLN A 239 27.63 -8.40 11.43
C GLN A 239 26.99 -9.50 12.30
N GLY A 240 26.48 -10.56 11.65
CA GLY A 240 25.89 -11.73 12.33
C GLY A 240 24.37 -11.68 12.59
N MET A 241 23.72 -10.51 12.59
CA MET A 241 22.28 -10.38 12.90
C MET A 241 21.36 -11.18 11.96
N ALA A 242 21.73 -11.29 10.68
CA ALA A 242 20.92 -11.98 9.67
C ALA A 242 20.79 -13.47 9.98
N SER A 243 21.91 -14.15 10.27
CA SER A 243 21.95 -15.57 10.58
C SER A 243 21.20 -15.89 11.88
N THR A 244 21.38 -15.07 12.92
CA THR A 244 20.67 -15.26 14.20
C THR A 244 19.16 -15.10 14.06
N ARG A 245 18.67 -14.16 13.26
CA ARG A 245 17.22 -14.01 13.01
C ARG A 245 16.63 -15.22 12.28
N ILE A 246 17.31 -15.73 11.25
CA ILE A 246 16.88 -16.92 10.51
C ILE A 246 16.85 -18.13 11.43
N MET A 247 17.88 -18.30 12.27
CA MET A 247 17.99 -19.39 13.23
C MET A 247 16.90 -19.30 14.30
N ASN A 248 16.67 -18.13 14.90
CA ASN A 248 15.68 -17.96 15.96
C ASN A 248 14.25 -18.14 15.47
N GLY A 249 13.98 -17.82 14.20
CA GLY A 249 12.69 -18.07 13.56
C GLY A 249 12.58 -19.45 12.92
N ALA A 250 13.64 -20.28 12.99
CA ALA A 250 13.56 -21.63 12.47
C ALA A 250 12.63 -22.44 13.37
N PHE A 251 11.55 -22.97 12.79
CA PHE A 251 10.56 -23.81 13.47
C PHE A 251 9.69 -23.12 14.54
N ASP A 252 9.68 -21.80 14.64
CA ASP A 252 8.62 -21.13 15.40
C ASP A 252 7.27 -21.25 14.67
N ALA A 253 6.17 -21.30 15.42
CA ALA A 253 4.84 -21.55 14.86
C ALA A 253 4.43 -20.54 13.78
N TYR A 254 4.78 -19.25 13.95
CA TYR A 254 4.45 -18.22 12.98
C TYR A 254 5.26 -18.40 11.69
N SER A 255 6.57 -18.59 11.80
CA SER A 255 7.43 -18.81 10.63
C SER A 255 7.07 -20.09 9.88
N LEU A 256 6.70 -21.16 10.58
CA LEU A 256 6.22 -22.41 9.96
C LEU A 256 4.92 -22.17 9.19
N LEU A 257 3.92 -21.55 9.80
CA LEU A 257 2.66 -21.23 9.12
C LEU A 257 2.88 -20.34 7.90
N MET A 258 3.69 -19.28 8.03
CA MET A 258 3.98 -18.38 6.92
C MET A 258 4.72 -19.07 5.78
N ARG A 259 5.71 -19.92 6.08
CA ARG A 259 6.43 -20.69 5.05
C ARG A 259 5.56 -21.75 4.38
N SER A 260 4.75 -22.48 5.15
CA SER A 260 3.81 -23.47 4.59
C SER A 260 2.77 -22.80 3.71
N PHE A 261 2.25 -21.64 4.14
CA PHE A 261 1.33 -20.84 3.35
C PHE A 261 1.99 -20.29 2.07
N GLU A 262 3.20 -19.72 2.19
CA GLU A 262 3.96 -19.24 1.04
C GLU A 262 4.21 -20.38 0.06
N HIS A 263 4.66 -21.54 0.53
CA HIS A 263 4.87 -22.73 -0.29
C HIS A 263 3.59 -23.18 -1.01
N GLY A 264 2.48 -23.31 -0.29
CA GLY A 264 1.19 -23.76 -0.85
C GLY A 264 0.46 -22.74 -1.73
N THR A 265 0.90 -21.48 -1.74
CA THR A 265 0.31 -20.43 -2.58
C THR A 265 1.28 -19.83 -3.59
N LYS A 266 2.56 -20.17 -3.53
CA LYS A 266 3.59 -19.73 -4.46
C LYS A 266 3.14 -20.05 -5.88
N ASN A 267 3.35 -19.10 -6.79
CA ASN A 267 2.99 -19.28 -8.21
C ASN A 267 1.49 -19.56 -8.45
N THR A 268 0.61 -19.03 -7.60
CA THR A 268 -0.85 -19.08 -7.79
C THR A 268 -1.47 -17.70 -7.65
N GLU A 269 -2.70 -17.51 -8.12
CA GLU A 269 -3.46 -16.28 -7.84
C GLU A 269 -3.77 -16.07 -6.36
N ARG A 270 -3.83 -17.15 -5.57
CA ARG A 270 -4.21 -17.11 -4.14
C ARG A 270 -3.25 -16.24 -3.33
N ALA A 271 -1.95 -16.30 -3.63
CA ALA A 271 -0.95 -15.46 -2.99
C ALA A 271 -1.28 -13.99 -3.18
N GLN A 272 -1.55 -13.57 -4.42
CA GLN A 272 -1.95 -12.19 -4.70
C GLN A 272 -3.23 -11.85 -3.93
N MET A 273 -4.27 -12.68 -3.98
CA MET A 273 -5.56 -12.39 -3.31
C MET A 273 -5.41 -12.08 -1.80
N ILE A 274 -4.47 -12.73 -1.10
CA ILE A 274 -4.25 -12.52 0.34
C ILE A 274 -3.51 -11.21 0.65
N TRP A 275 -2.48 -10.85 -0.12
CA TRP A 275 -1.81 -9.53 -0.02
C TRP A 275 -2.75 -8.34 -0.22
N THR A 276 -3.92 -8.66 -0.73
CA THR A 276 -4.89 -7.80 -1.38
C THR A 276 -6.18 -7.68 -0.56
N LEU A 277 -6.35 -8.58 0.41
CA LEU A 277 -7.56 -8.77 1.19
C LEU A 277 -7.94 -7.52 2.01
N ARG A 278 -6.95 -6.86 2.63
CA ARG A 278 -7.17 -5.64 3.41
C ARG A 278 -7.84 -4.55 2.60
N ASP A 279 -7.36 -4.35 1.39
CA ASP A 279 -7.86 -3.31 0.49
C ASP A 279 -9.25 -3.67 -0.05
N GLU A 280 -9.50 -4.94 -0.39
CA GLU A 280 -10.86 -5.41 -0.76
C GLU A 280 -11.85 -5.14 0.39
N PHE A 281 -11.45 -5.45 1.62
CA PHE A 281 -12.25 -5.17 2.80
C PHE A 281 -12.53 -3.67 2.95
N LEU A 282 -11.51 -2.81 2.86
CA LEU A 282 -11.66 -1.36 2.99
C LEU A 282 -12.52 -0.73 1.89
N ALA A 283 -12.39 -1.22 0.65
CA ALA A 283 -13.21 -0.81 -0.48
C ALA A 283 -14.71 -1.06 -0.23
N ARG A 284 -15.03 -2.15 0.46
CA ARG A 284 -16.40 -2.49 0.88
C ARG A 284 -16.84 -1.76 2.14
N SER A 285 -15.93 -1.47 3.07
CA SER A 285 -16.28 -0.97 4.40
C SER A 285 -16.30 0.55 4.52
N THR A 286 -15.53 1.29 3.71
CA THR A 286 -15.38 2.75 3.85
C THR A 286 -16.30 3.55 2.90
N ARG A 287 -16.44 4.87 3.15
CA ARG A 287 -17.22 5.79 2.30
C ARG A 287 -16.82 7.25 2.53
N ARG A 288 -16.93 8.13 1.53
CA ARG A 288 -16.62 9.57 1.63
C ARG A 288 -17.61 10.44 0.85
N ASP A 289 -18.91 10.30 1.13
CA ASP A 289 -19.98 10.98 0.39
C ASP A 289 -19.90 12.52 0.52
N SER A 290 -19.26 13.04 1.58
CA SER A 290 -19.07 14.48 1.72
C SER A 290 -18.18 15.12 0.63
N ALA A 291 -17.29 14.33 0.02
CA ALA A 291 -16.36 14.80 -1.01
C ALA A 291 -17.03 14.90 -2.39
N THR A 292 -17.96 14.01 -2.70
CA THR A 292 -18.76 14.02 -3.94
C THR A 292 -19.79 15.14 -3.98
N LEU A 293 -20.27 15.61 -2.81
CA LEU A 293 -21.19 16.74 -2.68
C LEU A 293 -20.51 18.12 -2.66
N ALA A 294 -19.19 18.21 -2.86
CA ALA A 294 -18.55 19.53 -3.00
C ALA A 294 -19.09 20.23 -4.26
N PRO A 295 -19.45 21.53 -4.21
CA PRO A 295 -20.07 22.21 -5.35
C PRO A 295 -19.17 22.11 -6.59
N VAL A 296 -19.72 21.50 -7.64
CA VAL A 296 -19.09 21.39 -8.97
C VAL A 296 -19.05 22.76 -9.66
N ASP A 297 -19.93 23.69 -9.25
CA ASP A 297 -20.08 25.04 -9.81
C ASP A 297 -19.05 26.07 -9.30
N GLN A 298 -17.78 25.69 -9.24
CA GLN A 298 -16.72 26.69 -9.18
C GLN A 298 -16.32 27.02 -10.62
N ALA A 299 -16.67 28.25 -11.06
CA ALA A 299 -16.26 28.78 -12.36
C ALA A 299 -14.79 28.41 -12.65
N ARG A 300 -14.57 27.66 -13.73
CA ARG A 300 -13.22 27.23 -14.15
C ARG A 300 -12.40 28.51 -14.35
N ARG A 301 -11.38 28.72 -13.50
CA ARG A 301 -10.44 29.83 -13.69
C ARG A 301 -9.78 29.68 -15.06
N PRO A 302 -9.55 30.78 -15.80
CA PRO A 302 -8.85 30.72 -17.07
C PRO A 302 -7.48 30.07 -16.86
N ALA A 303 -7.10 29.18 -17.78
CA ALA A 303 -5.83 28.50 -17.75
C ALA A 303 -4.69 29.53 -17.95
N VAL A 304 -3.71 29.53 -17.05
CA VAL A 304 -2.57 30.45 -17.10
C VAL A 304 -1.34 29.67 -17.52
N ALA A 305 -0.74 30.07 -18.64
CA ALA A 305 0.55 29.54 -19.08
C ALA A 305 1.69 30.10 -18.21
N PRO A 306 2.73 29.30 -17.89
CA PRO A 306 3.92 29.82 -17.23
C PRO A 306 4.70 30.75 -18.17
N THR A 307 5.41 31.71 -17.59
CA THR A 307 6.49 32.44 -18.28
C THR A 307 7.72 31.55 -18.46
N ASP A 308 8.69 31.97 -19.28
CA ASP A 308 9.91 31.19 -19.54
C ASP A 308 10.74 31.00 -18.27
N ASP A 309 10.88 32.05 -17.46
CA ASP A 309 11.58 31.99 -16.17
C ASP A 309 10.85 31.07 -15.18
N GLU A 310 9.51 31.15 -15.12
CA GLU A 310 8.72 30.24 -14.26
C GLU A 310 8.85 28.79 -14.69
N TYR A 311 8.90 28.52 -16.00
CA TYR A 311 9.11 27.17 -16.52
C TYR A 311 10.52 26.66 -16.21
N ALA A 312 11.55 27.49 -16.42
CA ALA A 312 12.94 27.14 -16.15
C ALA A 312 13.21 26.89 -14.65
N ALA A 313 12.56 27.65 -13.77
CA ALA A 313 12.67 27.49 -12.32
C ALA A 313 11.86 26.31 -11.76
N TYR A 314 10.92 25.76 -12.52
CA TYR A 314 10.01 24.74 -12.04
C TYR A 314 10.62 23.33 -12.07
N VAL A 315 10.55 22.66 -10.92
CA VAL A 315 10.83 21.23 -10.77
C VAL A 315 9.66 20.58 -10.08
N ASP A 316 9.14 19.49 -10.66
CA ASP A 316 8.07 18.72 -10.04
C ASP A 316 8.51 18.20 -8.66
N PRO A 317 7.81 18.57 -7.57
CA PRO A 317 8.19 18.16 -6.22
C PRO A 317 8.04 16.65 -5.97
N VAL A 318 7.22 15.95 -6.76
CA VAL A 318 6.96 14.51 -6.58
C VAL A 318 7.95 13.65 -7.36
N SER A 319 8.39 14.11 -8.53
CA SER A 319 9.28 13.33 -9.40
C SER A 319 10.40 14.18 -10.02
N SER A 320 11.10 14.95 -9.18
CA SER A 320 12.14 15.89 -9.58
C SER A 320 13.18 15.30 -10.54
N LYS A 321 13.72 14.13 -10.23
CA LYS A 321 14.69 13.42 -11.10
C LYS A 321 14.13 13.13 -12.48
N ARG A 322 12.88 12.63 -12.57
CA ARG A 322 12.23 12.30 -13.85
C ARG A 322 11.88 13.55 -14.63
N TRP A 323 11.42 14.60 -13.95
CA TRP A 323 11.18 15.90 -14.57
C TRP A 323 12.45 16.47 -15.19
N LEU A 324 13.59 16.41 -14.48
CA LEU A 324 14.87 16.93 -14.98
C LEU A 324 15.44 16.07 -16.10
N ALA A 325 15.31 14.74 -16.03
CA ALA A 325 15.85 13.82 -17.03
C ALA A 325 15.11 13.85 -18.37
N ILE A 326 13.80 14.17 -18.38
CA ILE A 326 13.00 14.18 -19.60
C ILE A 326 13.21 15.49 -20.35
N SER A 327 13.47 15.38 -21.66
CA SER A 327 13.69 16.53 -22.54
C SER A 327 12.50 17.50 -22.61
N SER A 328 12.76 18.74 -22.99
CA SER A 328 11.75 19.81 -23.10
C SER A 328 10.78 19.62 -24.27
N ASP A 329 11.21 18.93 -25.33
CA ASP A 329 10.42 18.56 -26.51
C ASP A 329 9.50 17.35 -26.30
N TRP A 330 9.62 16.67 -25.15
CA TRP A 330 8.76 15.54 -24.81
C TRP A 330 7.28 15.93 -24.81
N ALA A 331 6.48 15.06 -25.43
CA ALA A 331 5.03 15.11 -25.41
C ALA A 331 4.46 13.83 -24.78
N CYS A 332 3.38 13.97 -24.03
CA CYS A 332 2.71 12.84 -23.40
C CYS A 332 2.17 11.88 -24.47
N PRO A 333 2.55 10.59 -24.46
CA PRO A 333 2.10 9.64 -25.48
C PRO A 333 0.59 9.35 -25.40
N ILE A 334 -0.09 9.73 -24.31
CA ILE A 334 -1.54 9.54 -24.16
C ILE A 334 -2.31 10.75 -24.67
N CYS A 335 -2.05 11.94 -24.12
CA CYS A 335 -2.85 13.16 -24.39
C CYS A 335 -2.16 14.18 -25.31
N GLY A 336 -0.94 13.93 -25.76
CA GLY A 336 -0.19 14.81 -26.67
C GLY A 336 0.35 16.10 -26.07
N ARG A 337 0.05 16.42 -24.79
CA ARG A 337 0.53 17.66 -24.16
C ARG A 337 2.04 17.65 -23.99
N SER A 338 2.67 18.77 -24.33
CA SER A 338 4.11 18.98 -24.09
C SER A 338 4.42 19.14 -22.60
N LYS A 339 5.68 18.96 -22.23
CA LYS A 339 6.16 19.15 -20.85
C LYS A 339 5.75 20.50 -20.25
N ARG A 340 5.83 21.59 -21.02
CA ARG A 340 5.41 22.95 -20.60
C ARG A 340 3.90 23.06 -20.38
N GLN A 341 3.10 22.43 -21.24
CA GLN A 341 1.65 22.44 -21.15
C GLN A 341 1.10 21.68 -19.92
N LEU A 342 1.95 20.93 -19.21
CA LEU A 342 1.56 20.24 -17.97
C LEU A 342 1.48 21.19 -16.77
N MET A 343 2.23 22.30 -16.80
CA MET A 343 2.28 23.24 -15.68
C MET A 343 0.97 23.98 -15.55
N ARG A 344 0.41 23.98 -14.34
CA ARG A 344 -0.81 24.71 -13.98
C ARG A 344 -0.70 25.32 -12.58
N LYS A 345 -1.30 26.48 -12.39
CA LYS A 345 -1.29 27.20 -11.13
C LYS A 345 -2.44 26.71 -10.24
N SER A 346 -2.13 26.28 -9.02
CA SER A 346 -3.14 25.87 -8.05
C SER A 346 -3.86 27.08 -7.44
N LYS A 347 -4.90 26.83 -6.64
CA LYS A 347 -5.64 27.90 -5.92
C LYS A 347 -4.75 28.71 -4.99
N SER A 348 -3.67 28.12 -4.46
CA SER A 348 -2.71 28.79 -3.60
C SER A 348 -1.61 29.52 -4.37
N GLY A 349 -1.73 29.63 -5.70
CA GLY A 349 -0.75 30.31 -6.55
C GLY A 349 0.49 29.47 -6.87
N LYS A 350 0.60 28.24 -6.34
CA LYS A 350 1.76 27.36 -6.56
C LYS A 350 1.65 26.61 -7.88
N TRP A 351 2.75 26.51 -8.62
CA TRP A 351 2.84 25.68 -9.82
C TRP A 351 2.77 24.19 -9.49
N SER A 352 2.06 23.45 -10.33
CA SER A 352 1.91 22.00 -10.25
C SER A 352 1.92 21.40 -11.66
N GLY A 353 2.26 20.13 -11.75
CA GLY A 353 2.52 19.43 -13.00
C GLY A 353 3.51 18.30 -12.71
N GLY A 354 3.76 17.45 -13.68
CA GLY A 354 4.74 16.39 -13.49
C GLY A 354 4.60 15.26 -14.49
N ILE A 355 5.62 14.42 -14.52
CA ILE A 355 5.67 13.23 -15.36
C ILE A 355 5.70 12.01 -14.44
N ARG A 356 4.89 11.01 -14.76
CA ARG A 356 4.75 9.77 -13.99
C ARG A 356 5.07 8.60 -14.91
N SER A 357 5.40 7.46 -14.31
CA SER A 357 5.53 6.21 -15.04
C SER A 357 4.23 5.42 -14.85
N ILE A 358 3.73 4.82 -15.91
CA ILE A 358 2.68 3.80 -15.85
C ILE A 358 3.20 2.53 -16.52
N TYR A 359 2.63 1.39 -16.13
CA TYR A 359 2.92 0.11 -16.75
C TYR A 359 2.04 -0.11 -17.98
N GLU A 360 2.65 -0.60 -19.06
CA GLU A 360 1.97 -1.05 -20.27
C GLU A 360 2.30 -2.53 -20.48
N CYS A 361 1.26 -3.36 -20.52
CA CYS A 361 1.38 -4.80 -20.78
C CYS A 361 1.24 -5.09 -22.27
N THR A 362 2.16 -5.86 -22.84
CA THR A 362 2.00 -6.45 -24.18
C THR A 362 1.58 -7.91 -24.04
N LEU A 363 0.63 -8.34 -24.88
CA LEU A 363 0.13 -9.71 -24.85
C LEU A 363 1.08 -10.68 -25.56
N GLU A 364 1.20 -11.87 -25.01
CA GLU A 364 1.86 -13.01 -25.63
C GLU A 364 0.97 -13.60 -26.72
N ARG A 365 1.60 -14.01 -27.82
CA ARG A 365 0.93 -14.61 -28.98
C ARG A 365 1.62 -15.88 -29.47
N ASP A 366 2.77 -16.24 -28.90
CA ASP A 366 3.45 -17.49 -29.22
C ASP A 366 2.76 -18.67 -28.52
N ASP A 367 2.17 -19.56 -29.30
CA ASP A 367 1.35 -20.67 -28.80
C ASP A 367 2.16 -21.64 -27.92
N LEU A 368 3.43 -21.88 -28.27
CA LEU A 368 4.32 -22.74 -27.48
C LEU A 368 4.61 -22.12 -26.10
N THR A 369 4.94 -20.84 -26.06
CA THR A 369 5.17 -20.09 -24.81
C THR A 369 3.91 -20.07 -23.95
N ILE A 370 2.73 -19.89 -24.55
CA ILE A 370 1.45 -19.95 -23.85
C ILE A 370 1.24 -21.35 -23.25
N ALA A 371 1.40 -22.41 -24.04
CA ALA A 371 1.23 -23.78 -23.58
C ALA A 371 2.19 -24.14 -22.43
N ASN A 372 3.47 -23.82 -22.56
CA ASN A 372 4.46 -24.09 -21.51
C ASN A 372 4.17 -23.30 -20.22
N ARG A 373 3.70 -22.05 -20.34
CA ARG A 373 3.30 -21.26 -19.17
C ARG A 373 2.03 -21.77 -18.52
N GLN A 374 1.03 -22.20 -19.28
CA GLN A 374 -0.16 -22.86 -18.74
C GLN A 374 0.23 -24.12 -17.97
N ARG A 375 1.17 -24.91 -18.51
CA ARG A 375 1.66 -26.13 -17.88
C ARG A 375 2.39 -25.86 -16.56
N LEU A 376 3.22 -24.82 -16.52
CA LEU A 376 3.97 -24.45 -15.31
C LEU A 376 3.13 -23.69 -14.28
N PHE A 377 2.11 -22.94 -14.71
CA PHE A 377 1.34 -22.04 -13.87
C PHE A 377 -0.18 -22.27 -14.00
N PRO A 378 -0.67 -23.50 -13.75
CA PRO A 378 -2.07 -23.87 -13.99
C PRO A 378 -3.05 -23.19 -13.04
N ASP A 379 -2.61 -22.81 -11.84
CA ASP A 379 -3.42 -22.15 -10.80
C ASP A 379 -3.61 -20.64 -10.99
N PHE A 380 -3.25 -20.13 -12.18
CA PHE A 380 -3.72 -18.84 -12.67
C PHE A 380 -4.89 -19.05 -13.62
N ARG A 381 -5.78 -18.07 -13.71
CA ARG A 381 -6.97 -18.11 -14.58
C ARG A 381 -6.62 -18.34 -16.06
N ASN A 382 -5.43 -17.88 -16.48
CA ASN A 382 -4.88 -18.11 -17.81
C ASN A 382 -5.77 -17.61 -18.98
N ASP A 383 -6.69 -16.66 -18.73
CA ASP A 383 -7.53 -16.00 -19.76
C ASP A 383 -6.72 -15.24 -20.82
N ILE A 384 -5.62 -14.60 -20.39
CA ILE A 384 -4.72 -13.81 -21.23
C ILE A 384 -3.29 -14.00 -20.71
N PHE A 385 -2.31 -13.83 -21.60
CA PHE A 385 -0.89 -13.98 -21.28
C PHE A 385 -0.16 -12.66 -21.53
N VAL A 386 0.52 -12.14 -20.51
CA VAL A 386 1.40 -10.98 -20.67
C VAL A 386 2.78 -11.45 -21.08
N ARG A 387 3.32 -10.92 -22.18
CA ARG A 387 4.68 -11.16 -22.69
C ARG A 387 5.71 -10.21 -22.09
N ASP A 388 5.30 -8.97 -21.86
CA ASP A 388 6.18 -7.94 -21.35
C ASP A 388 5.41 -6.86 -20.60
N ILE A 389 6.03 -6.31 -19.56
CA ILE A 389 5.52 -5.19 -18.78
C ILE A 389 6.55 -4.07 -18.88
N SER A 390 6.25 -3.09 -19.72
CA SER A 390 7.13 -1.94 -19.94
C SER A 390 6.65 -0.73 -19.15
N GLN A 391 7.57 0.15 -18.80
CA GLN A 391 7.24 1.44 -18.19
C GLN A 391 7.24 2.54 -19.23
N ILE A 392 6.15 3.30 -19.31
CA ILE A 392 6.06 4.48 -20.16
C ILE A 392 5.86 5.75 -19.34
N ASN A 393 6.60 6.81 -19.70
CA ASN A 393 6.45 8.11 -19.07
C ASN A 393 5.24 8.84 -19.66
N VAL A 394 4.34 9.29 -18.78
CA VAL A 394 3.09 9.99 -19.12
C VAL A 394 2.89 11.19 -18.20
N CYS A 395 2.04 12.14 -18.59
CA CYS A 395 1.78 13.28 -17.71
C CYS A 395 1.02 12.87 -16.43
N ALA A 396 1.20 13.63 -15.35
CA ALA A 396 0.59 13.36 -14.05
C ALA A 396 -0.94 13.25 -14.10
N ASP A 397 -1.61 13.96 -15.02
CA ASP A 397 -3.06 13.89 -15.15
C ASP A 397 -3.52 12.60 -15.84
N CYS A 398 -2.81 12.10 -16.86
CA CYS A 398 -3.11 10.80 -17.47
C CYS A 398 -2.85 9.66 -16.48
N ALA A 399 -1.74 9.71 -15.73
CA ALA A 399 -1.47 8.73 -14.67
C ALA A 399 -2.52 8.78 -13.55
N GLY A 400 -3.07 9.96 -13.27
CA GLY A 400 -4.07 10.17 -12.22
C GLY A 400 -5.44 9.53 -12.47
N ILE A 401 -5.73 9.06 -13.70
CA ILE A 401 -7.01 8.41 -14.04
C ILE A 401 -7.23 7.15 -13.16
N SER A 402 -6.24 6.26 -13.10
CA SER A 402 -6.31 5.04 -12.27
C SER A 402 -6.47 5.38 -10.78
N SER A 403 -5.71 6.36 -10.28
CA SER A 403 -5.83 6.81 -8.87
C SER A 403 -7.19 7.43 -8.55
N ALA A 404 -7.84 8.06 -9.52
CA ALA A 404 -9.19 8.59 -9.35
C ALA A 404 -10.24 7.48 -9.35
N LEU A 405 -10.09 6.44 -10.18
CA LEU A 405 -10.94 5.25 -10.13
C LEU A 405 -10.82 4.50 -8.80
N MET A 406 -9.61 4.39 -8.24
CA MET A 406 -9.43 3.76 -6.91
C MET A 406 -10.18 4.49 -5.80
N LYS A 407 -10.48 5.80 -5.96
CA LYS A 407 -11.29 6.54 -4.98
C LYS A 407 -12.78 6.18 -5.01
N ASP A 408 -13.26 5.62 -6.12
CA ASP A 408 -14.63 5.12 -6.25
C ASP A 408 -14.83 3.82 -5.44
N GLN A 409 -13.75 3.20 -4.94
CA GLN A 409 -13.77 2.01 -4.08
C GLN A 409 -14.51 0.79 -4.67
N SER A 410 -15.00 0.88 -5.91
CA SER A 410 -15.66 -0.19 -6.65
C SER A 410 -14.67 -1.01 -7.49
N ILE A 411 -13.47 -0.46 -7.76
CA ILE A 411 -12.39 -1.11 -8.50
C ILE A 411 -11.08 -0.88 -7.75
N ARG A 412 -10.38 -1.98 -7.46
CA ARG A 412 -9.24 -1.96 -6.55
C ARG A 412 -7.90 -1.68 -7.23
N ASP A 413 -7.61 -2.37 -8.33
CA ASP A 413 -6.39 -2.19 -9.10
C ASP A 413 -6.76 -2.01 -10.58
N PRO A 414 -7.26 -0.81 -10.96
CA PRO A 414 -7.74 -0.59 -12.31
C PRO A 414 -6.57 -0.55 -13.28
N TYR A 415 -6.31 -1.68 -13.95
CA TYR A 415 -5.48 -1.68 -15.13
C TYR A 415 -6.23 -1.02 -16.27
N LEU A 416 -5.62 0.04 -16.80
CA LEU A 416 -5.98 0.63 -18.08
C LEU A 416 -4.72 0.53 -18.93
N SER A 417 -4.85 0.31 -20.23
CA SER A 417 -3.76 0.54 -21.17
C SER A 417 -3.59 2.03 -21.47
N SER A 418 -2.51 2.40 -22.16
CA SER A 418 -2.34 3.73 -22.74
C SER A 418 -3.53 4.12 -23.65
N GLY A 419 -4.03 3.16 -24.44
CA GLY A 419 -5.19 3.29 -25.30
C GLY A 419 -6.49 3.52 -24.52
N ASP A 420 -6.71 2.75 -23.45
CA ASP A 420 -7.89 2.92 -22.59
C ASP A 420 -7.92 4.30 -21.95
N ARG A 421 -6.77 4.76 -21.41
CA ARG A 421 -6.68 6.10 -20.83
C ARG A 421 -6.98 7.18 -21.85
N ARG A 422 -6.45 7.07 -23.07
CA ARG A 422 -6.75 8.01 -24.16
C ARG A 422 -8.24 8.02 -24.45
N ALA A 423 -8.86 6.85 -24.56
CA ALA A 423 -10.29 6.71 -24.83
C ALA A 423 -11.20 7.21 -23.69
N SER A 424 -10.68 7.32 -22.47
CA SER A 424 -11.40 7.88 -21.32
C SER A 424 -11.27 9.40 -21.18
N ILE A 425 -10.40 10.06 -21.95
CA ILE A 425 -10.24 11.52 -21.90
C ILE A 425 -11.25 12.15 -22.86
N VAL A 426 -12.21 12.90 -22.32
CA VAL A 426 -13.19 13.69 -23.09
C VAL A 426 -12.52 14.93 -23.68
N SER A 427 -11.73 15.63 -22.87
CA SER A 427 -10.98 16.81 -23.33
C SER A 427 -9.65 16.98 -22.59
N SER A 428 -8.64 17.46 -23.34
CA SER A 428 -7.29 17.73 -22.84
C SER A 428 -6.84 19.11 -23.28
N GLN A 429 -6.92 20.08 -22.37
CA GLN A 429 -6.47 21.45 -22.62
C GLN A 429 -5.10 21.72 -21.98
N PRO A 430 -4.26 22.59 -22.59
CA PRO A 430 -3.04 23.08 -21.95
C PRO A 430 -3.32 23.70 -20.57
N HIS A 431 -2.39 23.51 -19.64
CA HIS A 431 -2.39 24.15 -18.32
C HIS A 431 -3.65 23.87 -17.48
N SER A 432 -4.37 22.79 -17.79
CA SER A 432 -5.63 22.38 -17.17
C SER A 432 -5.63 20.88 -16.85
N THR A 433 -6.50 20.45 -15.94
CA THR A 433 -6.76 19.03 -15.70
C THR A 433 -7.57 18.41 -16.85
N HIS A 434 -7.42 17.11 -17.08
CA HIS A 434 -8.27 16.40 -18.04
C HIS A 434 -9.73 16.37 -17.60
N GLU A 435 -10.61 16.46 -18.58
CA GLU A 435 -12.00 16.04 -18.45
C GLU A 435 -12.07 14.56 -18.80
N ILE A 436 -12.54 13.74 -17.86
CA ILE A 436 -12.47 12.29 -17.93
C ILE A 436 -13.90 11.74 -17.88
N ASP A 437 -14.22 10.83 -18.79
CA ASP A 437 -15.40 9.96 -18.67
C ASP A 437 -15.07 8.83 -17.70
N PHE A 438 -15.40 9.06 -16.43
CA PHE A 438 -15.11 8.10 -15.36
C PHE A 438 -15.92 6.80 -15.50
N GLU A 439 -17.11 6.84 -16.08
CA GLU A 439 -17.92 5.64 -16.28
C GLU A 439 -17.33 4.76 -17.39
N ALA A 440 -16.89 5.38 -18.50
CA ALA A 440 -16.16 4.65 -19.55
C ALA A 440 -14.84 4.08 -19.02
N ALA A 441 -14.07 4.86 -18.23
CA ALA A 441 -12.86 4.39 -17.60
C ALA A 441 -13.11 3.21 -16.64
N ARG A 442 -14.21 3.27 -15.87
CA ARG A 442 -14.65 2.20 -14.97
C ARG A 442 -14.97 0.92 -15.74
N LYS A 443 -15.78 1.00 -16.80
CA LYS A 443 -16.13 -0.16 -17.66
C LYS A 443 -14.88 -0.81 -18.27
N ARG A 444 -13.91 -0.01 -18.74
CA ARG A 444 -12.65 -0.52 -19.28
C ARG A 444 -11.81 -1.23 -18.22
N ALA A 445 -11.69 -0.64 -17.03
CA ALA A 445 -10.97 -1.27 -15.94
C ALA A 445 -11.59 -2.62 -15.52
N ILE A 446 -12.92 -2.75 -15.53
CA ILE A 446 -13.61 -4.03 -15.29
C ILE A 446 -13.30 -5.04 -16.40
N ALA A 447 -13.38 -4.61 -17.67
CA ALA A 447 -13.04 -5.47 -18.81
C ALA A 447 -11.57 -5.94 -18.78
N ASN A 448 -10.71 -5.21 -18.08
CA ASN A 448 -9.29 -5.50 -17.91
C ASN A 448 -8.96 -6.28 -16.62
N GLU A 449 -9.95 -6.82 -15.88
CA GLU A 449 -9.70 -7.53 -14.60
C GLU A 449 -8.65 -8.67 -14.75
N SER A 450 -8.62 -9.36 -15.90
CA SER A 450 -7.68 -10.46 -16.15
C SER A 450 -6.20 -10.03 -16.24
N TYR A 451 -5.89 -8.74 -16.46
CA TYR A 451 -4.50 -8.26 -16.54
C TYR A 451 -3.76 -8.35 -15.21
N ALA A 452 -4.45 -8.21 -14.07
CA ALA A 452 -3.80 -8.30 -12.76
C ALA A 452 -3.23 -9.71 -12.53
N ALA A 453 -4.06 -10.73 -12.76
CA ALA A 453 -3.66 -12.12 -12.71
C ALA A 453 -2.58 -12.47 -13.74
N ALA A 454 -2.75 -12.03 -14.99
CA ALA A 454 -1.80 -12.31 -16.06
C ALA A 454 -0.42 -11.66 -15.81
N SER A 455 -0.39 -10.48 -15.18
CA SER A 455 0.85 -9.81 -14.77
C SER A 455 1.53 -10.55 -13.63
N ALA A 456 0.77 -11.04 -12.65
CA ALA A 456 1.32 -11.87 -11.57
C ALA A 456 1.90 -13.20 -12.10
N ALA A 457 1.20 -13.87 -13.02
CA ALA A 457 1.68 -15.06 -13.71
C ALA A 457 2.96 -14.78 -14.51
N PHE A 458 3.03 -13.63 -15.20
CA PHE A 458 4.24 -13.20 -15.89
C PHE A 458 5.42 -12.97 -14.95
N HIS A 459 5.20 -12.33 -13.80
CA HIS A 459 6.26 -12.15 -12.80
C HIS A 459 6.74 -13.49 -12.21
N ALA A 460 5.83 -14.42 -11.90
CA ALA A 460 6.18 -15.76 -11.44
C ALA A 460 7.03 -16.51 -12.49
N PHE A 461 6.64 -16.43 -13.76
CA PHE A 461 7.42 -16.94 -14.89
C PHE A 461 8.83 -16.32 -14.96
N ARG A 462 8.94 -14.99 -14.91
CA ARG A 462 10.24 -14.29 -14.98
C ARG A 462 11.12 -14.56 -13.76
N GLU A 463 10.54 -14.75 -12.58
CA GLU A 463 11.27 -15.18 -11.39
C GLU A 463 11.84 -16.58 -11.59
N ARG A 464 11.06 -17.52 -12.11
CA ARG A 464 11.51 -18.90 -12.38
C ARG A 464 12.65 -18.94 -13.41
N VAL A 465 12.52 -18.19 -14.51
CA VAL A 465 13.58 -18.07 -15.54
C VAL A 465 14.88 -17.58 -14.91
N ARG A 466 14.82 -16.55 -14.06
CA ARG A 466 15.99 -15.96 -13.39
C ARG A 466 16.60 -16.89 -12.34
N ASP A 467 15.76 -17.58 -11.57
CA ASP A 467 16.20 -18.54 -10.56
C ASP A 467 17.00 -19.68 -11.22
N PHE A 468 16.44 -20.29 -12.26
CA PHE A 468 17.10 -21.39 -12.98
C PHE A 468 18.38 -20.92 -13.66
N ALA A 469 18.36 -19.79 -14.37
CA ALA A 469 19.57 -19.24 -14.98
C ALA A 469 20.68 -18.97 -13.95
N GLY A 470 20.35 -18.30 -12.83
CA GLY A 470 21.32 -17.98 -11.80
C GLY A 470 21.86 -19.22 -11.06
N ARG A 471 21.01 -20.23 -10.82
CA ARG A 471 21.44 -21.53 -10.24
C ARG A 471 22.30 -22.30 -11.22
N PHE A 472 21.97 -22.28 -12.50
CA PHE A 472 22.73 -22.95 -13.55
C PHE A 472 24.15 -22.38 -13.65
N GLU A 473 24.30 -21.05 -13.70
CA GLU A 473 25.60 -20.38 -13.71
C GLU A 473 26.43 -20.69 -12.46
N ARG A 474 25.83 -20.61 -11.27
CA ARG A 474 26.53 -20.92 -10.00
C ARG A 474 26.94 -22.38 -9.92
N GLY A 475 26.06 -23.31 -10.31
CA GLY A 475 26.35 -24.74 -10.32
C GLY A 475 27.52 -25.08 -11.23
N ARG A 476 27.58 -24.47 -12.43
CA ARG A 476 28.74 -24.62 -13.33
C ARG A 476 30.03 -24.08 -12.71
N CYS A 477 29.98 -22.94 -12.02
CA CYS A 477 31.12 -22.40 -11.28
C CYS A 477 31.59 -23.31 -10.14
N TRP A 478 30.70 -24.15 -9.59
CA TRP A 478 31.02 -25.13 -8.55
C TRP A 478 31.39 -26.52 -9.10
N GLY A 479 31.45 -26.68 -10.43
CA GLY A 479 31.89 -27.91 -11.08
C GLY A 479 30.78 -28.94 -11.32
N ASN A 480 29.51 -28.59 -11.10
CA ASN A 480 28.39 -29.46 -11.46
C ASN A 480 28.30 -29.62 -12.98
N THR A 481 28.01 -30.83 -13.42
CA THR A 481 27.71 -31.13 -14.83
C THR A 481 26.35 -30.57 -15.23
N GLU A 482 26.16 -30.33 -16.52
CA GLU A 482 24.88 -29.85 -17.05
C GLU A 482 23.74 -30.84 -16.77
N LYS A 483 24.02 -32.15 -16.85
CA LYS A 483 23.08 -33.20 -16.52
C LYS A 483 22.60 -33.13 -15.07
N GLU A 484 23.53 -32.99 -14.12
CA GLU A 484 23.18 -32.89 -12.68
C GLU A 484 22.28 -31.68 -12.40
N LEU A 485 22.53 -30.54 -13.05
CA LEU A 485 21.70 -29.35 -12.91
C LEU A 485 20.32 -29.51 -13.54
N PHE A 486 20.25 -30.18 -14.69
CA PHE A 486 18.98 -30.47 -15.35
C PHE A 486 18.13 -31.45 -14.54
N ASP A 487 18.74 -32.50 -13.99
CA ASP A 487 18.07 -33.46 -13.12
C ASP A 487 17.55 -32.76 -11.84
N GLU A 488 18.35 -31.89 -11.22
CA GLU A 488 17.93 -31.05 -10.07
C GLU A 488 16.72 -30.16 -10.41
N PHE A 489 16.76 -29.47 -11.55
CA PHE A 489 15.67 -28.57 -11.94
C PHE A 489 14.41 -29.33 -12.39
N ALA A 490 14.57 -30.49 -13.01
CA ALA A 490 13.45 -31.35 -13.36
C ALA A 490 12.74 -31.87 -12.10
N ASP A 491 13.51 -32.25 -11.07
CA ASP A 491 12.94 -32.61 -9.76
C ASP A 491 12.22 -31.44 -9.10
N ASP A 492 12.75 -30.21 -9.20
CA ASP A 492 12.04 -29.02 -8.75
C ASP A 492 10.72 -28.82 -9.49
N LEU A 493 10.68 -28.98 -10.81
CA LEU A 493 9.43 -28.87 -11.57
C LEU A 493 8.45 -29.99 -11.19
N ARG A 494 8.93 -31.21 -10.92
CA ARG A 494 8.09 -32.31 -10.44
C ARG A 494 7.45 -31.98 -9.09
N VAL A 495 8.26 -31.55 -8.13
CA VAL A 495 7.81 -31.30 -6.74
C VAL A 495 6.92 -30.07 -6.65
N PHE A 496 7.29 -28.96 -7.31
CA PHE A 496 6.62 -27.67 -7.10
C PHE A 496 5.62 -27.30 -8.21
N HIS A 497 5.61 -28.01 -9.34
CA HIS A 497 4.74 -27.72 -10.48
C HIS A 497 3.97 -28.96 -10.99
N GLY A 498 4.09 -30.13 -10.34
CA GLY A 498 3.36 -31.34 -10.74
C GLY A 498 3.75 -31.83 -12.14
N ILE A 499 5.00 -31.64 -12.55
CA ILE A 499 5.52 -32.17 -13.81
C ILE A 499 6.03 -33.60 -13.57
N GLU A 500 5.14 -34.59 -13.65
CA GLU A 500 5.46 -35.98 -13.29
C GLU A 500 6.38 -36.69 -14.30
N TYR A 501 6.24 -36.36 -15.59
CA TYR A 501 7.01 -37.01 -16.65
C TYR A 501 8.41 -36.40 -16.77
N PRO A 502 9.50 -37.18 -16.56
CA PRO A 502 10.86 -36.64 -16.56
C PRO A 502 11.26 -35.97 -17.87
N ALA A 503 10.85 -36.52 -19.01
CA ALA A 503 11.14 -35.94 -20.33
C ALA A 503 10.49 -34.56 -20.50
N GLU A 504 9.22 -34.42 -20.11
CA GLU A 504 8.51 -33.13 -20.12
C GLU A 504 9.19 -32.11 -19.20
N ALA A 505 9.61 -32.52 -18.00
CA ALA A 505 10.30 -31.66 -17.06
C ALA A 505 11.62 -31.14 -17.64
N ILE A 506 12.41 -32.02 -18.28
CA ILE A 506 13.66 -31.64 -18.94
C ILE A 506 13.42 -30.68 -20.11
N ASP A 507 12.40 -30.91 -20.94
CA ASP A 507 12.05 -30.02 -22.05
C ASP A 507 11.66 -28.62 -21.54
N LEU A 508 10.89 -28.55 -20.45
CA LEU A 508 10.53 -27.28 -19.80
C LEU A 508 11.73 -26.57 -19.17
N VAL A 509 12.66 -27.31 -18.56
CA VAL A 509 13.92 -26.75 -18.03
C VAL A 509 14.73 -26.13 -19.16
N GLN A 510 14.92 -26.86 -20.27
CA GLN A 510 15.61 -26.35 -21.45
C GLN A 510 14.95 -25.08 -21.96
N TRP A 511 13.63 -25.12 -22.15
CA TRP A 511 12.87 -23.96 -22.58
C TRP A 511 13.07 -22.76 -21.65
N LEU A 512 12.94 -22.93 -20.32
CA LEU A 512 13.17 -21.85 -19.34
C LEU A 512 14.58 -21.23 -19.45
N LEU A 513 15.62 -22.04 -19.66
CA LEU A 513 16.99 -21.55 -19.84
C LEU A 513 17.16 -20.80 -21.17
N THR A 514 16.48 -21.20 -22.25
CA THR A 514 16.47 -20.42 -23.50
C THR A 514 15.81 -19.05 -23.33
N GLN A 515 14.77 -18.95 -22.49
CA GLN A 515 14.09 -17.67 -22.19
C GLN A 515 14.97 -16.69 -21.42
N ALA A 516 15.99 -17.18 -20.70
CA ALA A 516 16.98 -16.32 -20.04
C ALA A 516 17.95 -15.71 -21.06
N SER A 517 18.39 -16.50 -22.04
CA SER A 517 19.41 -16.11 -23.03
C SER A 517 18.88 -15.15 -24.10
N GLY A 518 17.57 -15.13 -24.34
CA GLY A 518 16.94 -14.30 -25.38
C GLY A 518 16.79 -12.81 -25.07
N ARG A 519 17.28 -12.29 -23.93
CA ARG A 519 17.02 -10.90 -23.48
C ARG A 519 18.20 -10.12 -22.90
N ASP A 520 19.46 -10.56 -23.06
CA ASP A 520 20.65 -9.85 -22.55
C ASP A 520 20.93 -8.46 -23.18
N GLY A 521 19.97 -7.87 -23.89
CA GLY A 521 20.07 -6.52 -24.46
C GLY A 521 19.42 -5.38 -23.67
N ASP A 522 18.37 -5.63 -22.85
CA ASP A 522 17.45 -4.55 -22.46
C ASP A 522 17.09 -4.42 -20.96
N ASP A 523 17.62 -5.24 -20.06
CA ASP A 523 17.20 -5.21 -18.64
C ASP A 523 18.23 -4.54 -17.71
N VAL A 524 18.43 -3.23 -17.90
CA VAL A 524 19.01 -2.35 -16.86
C VAL A 524 17.94 -1.37 -16.37
N SER A 525 16.99 -1.85 -15.55
CA SER A 525 16.53 -1.12 -14.36
C SER A 525 15.39 -1.84 -13.62
N THR A 526 15.68 -2.88 -12.85
CA THR A 526 14.87 -3.18 -11.67
C THR A 526 15.51 -2.54 -10.44
N THR A 527 15.41 -1.22 -10.33
CA THR A 527 15.53 -0.58 -9.00
C THR A 527 14.34 -1.05 -8.17
N LYS A 528 14.60 -1.87 -7.16
CA LYS A 528 13.67 -2.10 -6.05
C LYS A 528 13.12 -0.74 -5.60
N PRO A 529 11.80 -0.55 -5.44
CA PRO A 529 11.33 0.55 -4.60
C PRO A 529 11.83 0.23 -3.19
N GLY A 530 12.76 1.05 -2.69
CA GLY A 530 13.08 1.05 -1.28
C GLY A 530 11.83 1.42 -0.50
N ASN A 531 11.42 0.52 0.38
CA ASN A 531 10.71 0.91 1.59
C ASN A 531 11.69 1.63 2.52
#